data_AF-A0A136WJ01-F1
#
_entry.id   AF-A0A136WJ01-F1
#
_cell.length_a   1.000
_cell.length_b   1.000
_cell.length_c   1.000
_cell.angle_alpha   90.00
_cell.angle_beta   90.00
_cell.angle_gamma   90.00
#
_symmetry.space_group_name_H-M   'P 1'
#
loop_
_entity.id
_entity.type
_entity.pdbx_description
1 polymer ?
#
loop_
_entity_poly.entity_id
_entity_poly.type
_entity_poly.pdbx_seq_one_letter_code
_entity_poly.pdbx_strand_id
1 'polypeptide(L)'
;MGQKVKALFAWTKNGENTARLFGEKYKTAGVEVTLYGEATKEGLIFLGETRSATHVLYFLDHERVLLVSLADEMGGFHVEITVGDLVLPT
;
A
#
# COMPACT_ATOMS: atom_id res chain seq x y z
N MET A 1 10.85 20.86 -1.48
CA MET A 1 9.86 20.14 -2.32
C MET A 1 9.44 18.91 -1.55
N GLY A 2 8.17 18.79 -1.16
CA GLY A 2 7.70 17.61 -0.43
C GLY A 2 7.77 16.37 -1.31
N GLN A 3 8.29 15.27 -0.79
CA GLN A 3 8.31 13.99 -1.51
C GLN A 3 6.85 13.57 -1.76
N LYS A 4 6.49 13.38 -3.03
CA LYS A 4 5.13 12.98 -3.41
C LYS A 4 4.90 11.53 -3.01
N VAL A 5 3.79 11.25 -2.32
CA VAL A 5 3.43 9.89 -1.93
C VAL A 5 3.14 9.05 -3.18
N LYS A 6 3.86 7.93 -3.28
CA LYS A 6 3.65 6.87 -4.28
C LYS A 6 3.27 5.59 -3.55
N ALA A 7 2.04 5.16 -3.71
CA ALA A 7 1.50 4.01 -3.00
C ALA A 7 1.36 2.81 -3.95
N LEU A 8 1.88 1.66 -3.55
CA LEU A 8 1.68 0.40 -4.24
C LEU A 8 0.68 -0.45 -3.46
N PHE A 9 -0.38 -0.87 -4.14
CA PHE A 9 -1.42 -1.71 -3.57
C PHE A 9 -1.22 -3.14 -4.06
N ALA A 10 -0.97 -4.05 -3.12
CA ALA A 10 -0.89 -5.48 -3.37
C ALA A 10 -1.87 -6.20 -2.45
N TRP A 11 -2.17 -7.47 -2.72
CA TRP A 11 -3.16 -8.19 -1.92
C TRP A 11 -2.88 -9.69 -1.86
N THR A 12 -3.52 -10.36 -0.89
CA THR A 12 -3.82 -11.80 -1.01
C THR A 12 -5.08 -11.97 -1.85
N LYS A 13 -5.40 -13.20 -2.24
CA LYS A 13 -6.70 -13.53 -2.84
C LYS A 13 -7.92 -12.94 -2.11
N ASN A 14 -7.89 -12.87 -0.78
CA ASN A 14 -9.02 -12.37 0.02
C ASN A 14 -9.05 -10.83 0.14
N GLY A 15 -7.95 -10.15 -0.17
CA GLY A 15 -7.84 -8.69 -0.07
C GLY A 15 -8.14 -7.94 -1.36
N GLU A 16 -8.31 -8.62 -2.50
CA GLU A 16 -8.39 -7.99 -3.83
C GLU A 16 -9.46 -6.89 -3.92
N ASN A 17 -10.69 -7.20 -3.52
CA ASN A 17 -11.81 -6.27 -3.65
C ASN A 17 -11.56 -4.99 -2.85
N THR A 18 -11.04 -5.13 -1.63
CA THR A 18 -10.71 -4.00 -0.74
C THR A 18 -9.55 -3.19 -1.28
N ALA A 19 -8.50 -3.85 -1.77
CA ALA A 19 -7.33 -3.19 -2.36
C ALA A 19 -7.72 -2.36 -3.58
N ARG A 20 -8.56 -2.91 -4.47
CA ARG A 20 -9.06 -2.17 -5.65
C ARG A 20 -9.93 -0.99 -5.24
N LEU A 21 -10.86 -1.19 -4.31
CA LEU A 21 -11.73 -0.12 -3.81
C LEU A 21 -10.94 1.05 -3.23
N PHE A 22 -9.99 0.77 -2.33
CA PHE A 22 -9.18 1.81 -1.71
C PHE A 22 -8.17 2.41 -2.69
N GLY A 23 -7.60 1.61 -3.59
CA GLY A 23 -6.71 2.10 -4.62
C GLY A 23 -7.38 3.15 -5.51
N GLU A 24 -8.63 2.92 -5.93
CA GLU A 24 -9.39 3.93 -6.68
C GLU A 24 -9.70 5.18 -5.84
N LYS A 25 -10.11 5.02 -4.56
CA LYS A 25 -10.34 6.17 -3.68
C LYS A 25 -9.08 7.03 -3.50
N TYR A 26 -7.91 6.41 -3.33
CA TYR A 26 -6.63 7.11 -3.18
C TYR A 26 -6.21 7.79 -4.48
N LYS A 27 -6.46 7.18 -5.66
CA LYS A 27 -6.26 7.84 -6.95
C LYS A 27 -7.14 9.08 -7.09
N THR A 28 -8.42 8.98 -6.74
CA THR A 28 -9.35 10.12 -6.78
C THR A 28 -8.90 11.25 -5.84
N ALA A 29 -8.28 10.91 -4.71
CA ALA A 29 -7.66 11.86 -3.79
C ALA A 29 -6.30 12.42 -4.27
N GLY A 30 -5.84 12.08 -5.48
CA GLY A 30 -4.62 12.62 -6.08
C GLY A 30 -3.33 11.90 -5.70
N VAL A 31 -3.40 10.75 -5.02
CA VAL A 31 -2.23 9.91 -4.73
C VAL A 31 -1.81 9.17 -5.99
N GLU A 32 -0.50 9.06 -6.21
CA GLU A 32 0.05 8.22 -7.27
C GLU A 32 -0.02 6.75 -6.83
N VAL A 33 -1.05 6.03 -7.29
CA VAL A 33 -1.32 4.64 -6.90
C VAL A 33 -1.00 3.67 -8.02
N THR A 34 -0.23 2.64 -7.69
CA THR A 34 -0.04 1.45 -8.53
C THR A 34 -0.85 0.28 -7.96
N LEU A 35 -1.81 -0.25 -8.73
CA LEU A 35 -2.46 -1.52 -8.41
C LEU A 35 -1.59 -2.66 -8.96
N TYR A 36 -0.92 -3.40 -8.08
CA TYR A 36 0.03 -4.43 -8.49
C TYR A 36 -0.65 -5.77 -8.80
N GLY A 37 -1.41 -6.32 -7.86
CA GLY A 37 -1.90 -7.70 -7.95
C GLY A 37 -1.70 -8.50 -6.68
N GLU A 38 -1.88 -9.80 -6.82
CA GLU A 38 -1.58 -10.76 -5.77
C GLU A 38 -0.06 -10.81 -5.47
N ALA A 39 0.31 -10.82 -4.20
CA ALA A 39 1.72 -10.86 -3.76
C ALA A 39 1.88 -11.69 -2.48
N THR A 40 3.13 -11.99 -2.13
CA THR A 40 3.50 -12.60 -0.84
C THR A 40 4.13 -11.57 0.08
N LYS A 41 4.04 -11.81 1.39
CA LYS A 41 4.56 -10.91 2.43
C LYS A 41 6.07 -10.70 2.31
N GLU A 42 6.80 -11.76 1.96
CA GLU A 42 8.27 -11.76 1.86
C GLU A 42 8.77 -10.87 0.71
N GLY A 43 7.95 -10.65 -0.33
CA GLY A 43 8.33 -9.89 -1.51
C GLY A 43 7.99 -8.40 -1.45
N LEU A 44 7.32 -7.90 -0.40
CA LEU A 44 6.73 -6.56 -0.39
C LEU A 44 7.77 -5.42 -0.41
N ILE A 45 8.87 -5.57 0.31
CA ILE A 45 9.95 -4.55 0.34
C ILE A 45 10.56 -4.42 -1.05
N PHE A 46 11.04 -5.54 -1.61
CA PHE A 46 11.60 -5.59 -2.95
C PHE A 46 10.62 -5.07 -4.01
N LEU A 47 9.34 -5.43 -3.90
CA LEU A 47 8.29 -4.96 -4.79
C LEU A 47 8.13 -3.43 -4.72
N GLY A 48 8.12 -2.84 -3.53
CA GLY A 48 8.01 -1.39 -3.38
C GLY A 48 9.26 -0.66 -3.90
N GLU A 49 10.47 -1.16 -3.62
CA GLU A 49 11.72 -0.58 -4.11
C GLU A 49 11.80 -0.60 -5.66
N THR A 50 11.53 -1.75 -6.27
CA THR A 50 11.57 -1.92 -7.74
C THR A 50 10.54 -1.08 -8.47
N ARG A 51 9.47 -0.66 -7.79
CA ARG A 51 8.43 0.22 -8.33
C ARG A 51 8.58 1.67 -7.88
N SER A 52 9.67 2.00 -7.17
CA SER A 52 9.92 3.32 -6.61
C SER A 52 8.74 3.85 -5.79
N ALA A 53 8.06 2.95 -5.07
CA ALA A 53 6.96 3.28 -4.18
C ALA A 53 7.51 3.79 -2.85
N THR A 54 6.85 4.78 -2.27
CA THR A 54 7.12 5.27 -0.92
C THR A 54 6.43 4.40 0.14
N HIS A 55 5.33 3.76 -0.22
CA HIS A 55 4.52 2.92 0.65
C HIS A 55 3.97 1.72 -0.11
N VAL A 56 3.90 0.57 0.55
CA VAL A 56 3.17 -0.61 0.08
C VAL A 56 2.03 -0.88 1.04
N LEU A 57 0.80 -0.94 0.52
CA LEU A 57 -0.38 -1.38 1.27
C LEU A 57 -0.73 -2.78 0.77
N TYR A 58 -0.47 -3.77 1.63
CA TYR A 58 -0.73 -5.17 1.34
C TYR A 58 -2.00 -5.65 2.04
N PHE A 59 -3.09 -5.78 1.28
CA PHE A 59 -4.39 -6.14 1.81
C PHE A 59 -4.47 -7.64 2.04
N LEU A 60 -4.60 -8.04 3.31
CA LEU A 60 -4.69 -9.44 3.71
C LEU A 60 -6.10 -9.98 3.51
N ASP A 61 -7.11 -9.15 3.78
CA ASP A 61 -8.54 -9.44 3.63
C ASP A 61 -9.35 -8.12 3.63
N HIS A 62 -10.61 -8.18 4.06
CA HIS A 62 -11.52 -7.04 4.12
C HIS A 62 -11.34 -6.15 5.36
N GLU A 63 -10.61 -6.63 6.38
CA GLU A 63 -10.41 -5.92 7.63
C GLU A 63 -8.95 -5.56 7.85
N ARG A 64 -7.99 -6.29 7.28
CA ARG A 64 -6.57 -6.18 7.64
C ARG A 64 -5.70 -5.76 6.47
N VAL A 65 -4.78 -4.85 6.74
CA VAL A 65 -3.76 -4.39 5.80
C VAL A 65 -2.41 -4.32 6.48
N LEU A 66 -1.39 -4.82 5.80
CA LEU A 66 0.00 -4.63 6.19
C LEU A 66 0.54 -3.40 5.44
N LEU A 67 0.81 -2.34 6.18
CA LEU A 67 1.44 -1.12 5.66
C LEU A 67 2.95 -1.27 5.77
N VAL A 68 3.67 -1.12 4.66
CA VAL A 68 5.12 -1.02 4.60
C VAL A 68 5.48 0.40 4.19
N SER A 69 6.21 1.13 5.01
CA SER A 69 6.78 2.42 4.63
C SER A 69 8.21 2.24 4.14
N LEU A 70 8.51 2.77 2.96
CA LEU A 70 9.83 2.77 2.33
C LEU A 70 10.39 4.20 2.23
N ALA A 71 9.70 5.17 2.84
CA ALA A 71 10.05 6.58 2.74
C ALA A 71 11.25 6.97 3.63
N ASP A 72 11.65 6.12 4.58
CA ASP A 72 12.69 6.43 5.54
C ASP A 72 13.96 5.59 5.31
N GLU A 73 15.12 6.25 5.27
CA GLU A 73 16.44 5.66 4.99
C GLU A 73 16.89 4.64 6.07
N MET A 74 16.14 4.51 7.16
CA MET A 74 16.42 3.61 8.29
C MET A 74 15.81 2.20 8.17
N GLY A 75 15.46 1.78 6.95
CA GLY A 75 15.14 0.37 6.65
C GLY A 75 13.65 0.04 6.58
N GLY A 76 12.77 1.05 6.58
CA GLY A 76 11.33 0.89 6.46
C GLY A 76 10.68 0.16 7.62
N PHE A 77 9.51 0.64 8.07
CA PHE A 77 8.72 -0.09 9.06
C PHE A 77 7.58 -0.82 8.36
N HIS A 78 7.16 -1.93 8.95
CA HIS A 78 5.91 -2.59 8.58
C HIS A 78 5.00 -2.70 9.81
N VAL A 79 3.72 -2.36 9.63
CA VAL A 79 2.71 -2.44 10.68
C VAL A 79 1.43 -3.02 10.10
N GLU A 80 0.83 -3.95 10.83
CA GLU A 80 -0.53 -4.44 10.52
C GLU A 80 -1.54 -3.51 11.19
N ILE A 81 -2.44 -2.95 10.38
CA ILE A 81 -3.52 -2.06 10.82
C ILE A 81 -4.84 -2.57 10.24
N THR A 82 -5.95 -2.00 10.70
CA THR A 82 -7.24 -2.31 10.09
C THR A 82 -7.48 -1.45 8.85
N VAL A 83 -8.31 -1.94 7.94
CA VAL A 83 -8.80 -1.18 6.78
C VAL A 83 -9.60 0.05 7.23
N GLY A 84 -10.24 -0.01 8.40
CA GLY A 84 -10.94 1.13 9.01
C GLY A 84 -10.00 2.24 9.47
N ASP A 85 -8.74 1.92 9.77
CA ASP A 85 -7.72 2.91 10.17
C ASP A 85 -7.13 3.66 8.97
N LEU A 86 -7.41 3.23 7.73
CA LEU A 86 -6.94 3.90 6.52
C LEU A 86 -7.67 5.23 6.30
N VAL A 87 -6.97 6.33 6.58
CA VAL A 87 -7.47 7.67 6.27
C VAL A 87 -7.33 7.94 4.77
N LEU A 88 -8.39 8.47 4.16
CA LEU A 88 -8.32 8.98 2.79
C LEU A 88 -7.64 10.35 2.81
N PRO A 89 -6.60 10.57 2.00
CA PRO A 89 -6.07 11.92 1.82
C PRO A 89 -7.18 12.84 1.30
N THR A 90 -7.30 14.04 1.87
CA THR A 90 -8.23 15.11 1.46
C THR A 90 -7.55 16.14 0.60
#